data_AF-A0A2A4KCN7-F1
#
_entry.id   AF-A0A2A4KCN7-F1
#
_cell.length_a   1.000
_cell.length_b   1.000
_cell.length_c   1.000
_cell.angle_alpha   90.00
_cell.angle_beta   90.00
_cell.angle_gamma   90.00
#
_symmetry.space_group_name_H-M   'P 1'
#
loop_
_entity.id
_entity.type
_entity.pdbx_description
1 polymer ?
#
loop_
_entity_poly.entity_id
_entity_poly.type
_entity_poly.pdbx_seq_one_letter_code
_entity_poly.pdbx_strand_id
1 'polypeptide(L)'
;MGRGKLRIYLGAAPGVGKTYAMLSEAHRRLERGTEVVVGFVEHHDRPRTEVMLHGLETVPRHELEYRGTAFTEMDVDAVLERAPAVALVDELAHTNVPGSRNAKRWQDVEELLRAGIDVISTVNIQHLESLGDVVESITGVRQRETVP
;
A
#
# COMPACT_ATOMS: atom_id res chain seq x y z
N MET A 1 18.55 14.73 4.70
CA MET A 1 18.25 13.32 4.35
C MET A 1 17.66 13.31 2.95
N GLY A 2 17.99 12.31 2.14
CA GLY A 2 17.44 12.18 0.78
C GLY A 2 16.02 11.63 0.81
N ARG A 3 15.28 11.86 -0.26
CA ARG A 3 13.96 11.25 -0.48
C ARG A 3 14.10 9.71 -0.57
N GLY A 4 13.17 8.98 0.05
CA GLY A 4 13.07 7.54 -0.03
C GLY A 4 12.74 7.04 -1.45
N LYS A 5 12.92 5.74 -1.66
CA LYS A 5 12.67 5.06 -2.94
C LYS A 5 11.34 4.34 -2.91
N LEU A 6 10.57 4.48 -3.99
CA LEU A 6 9.34 3.72 -4.21
C LEU A 6 9.64 2.50 -5.08
N ARG A 7 9.30 1.31 -4.60
CA ARG A 7 9.26 0.07 -5.39
C ARG A 7 7.82 -0.39 -5.53
N ILE A 8 7.39 -0.66 -6.76
CA ILE A 8 6.02 -1.08 -7.05
C ILE A 8 6.01 -2.51 -7.60
N TYR A 9 5.22 -3.38 -6.99
CA TYR A 9 4.79 -4.64 -7.58
C TYR A 9 3.55 -4.39 -8.43
N LEU A 10 3.75 -4.26 -9.74
CA LEU A 10 2.68 -4.08 -10.73
C LEU A 10 2.08 -5.44 -11.11
N GLY A 11 0.76 -5.53 -11.20
CA GLY A 11 0.07 -6.73 -11.67
C GLY A 11 -1.02 -6.44 -12.70
N ALA A 12 -1.30 -7.43 -13.54
CA ALA A 12 -2.33 -7.31 -14.56
C ALA A 12 -3.76 -7.32 -13.97
N ALA A 13 -3.96 -8.01 -12.84
CA ALA A 13 -5.28 -8.22 -12.25
C ALA A 13 -5.18 -8.55 -10.74
N PRO A 14 -6.31 -8.55 -10.00
CA PRO A 14 -6.39 -9.15 -8.67
C PRO A 14 -5.97 -10.63 -8.67
N GLY A 15 -5.35 -11.09 -7.59
CA GLY A 15 -4.98 -12.51 -7.43
C GLY A 15 -3.65 -12.94 -8.06
N VAL A 16 -3.00 -12.11 -8.89
CA VAL A 16 -1.70 -12.43 -9.53
C VAL A 16 -0.49 -12.49 -8.58
N GLY A 17 -0.71 -12.35 -7.27
CA GLY A 17 0.33 -12.53 -6.24
C GLY A 17 1.16 -11.30 -5.86
N LYS A 18 0.73 -10.08 -6.20
CA LYS A 18 1.48 -8.84 -5.89
C LYS A 18 1.81 -8.70 -4.40
N THR A 19 0.80 -8.81 -3.53
CA THR A 19 0.95 -8.71 -2.07
C THR A 19 1.88 -9.78 -1.53
N TYR A 20 1.75 -11.02 -2.03
CA TYR A 20 2.65 -12.10 -1.66
C TYR A 20 4.10 -11.79 -2.05
N ALA A 21 4.34 -11.32 -3.28
CA ALA A 21 5.67 -10.93 -3.75
C ALA A 21 6.28 -9.78 -2.95
N MET A 22 5.46 -8.80 -2.55
CA MET A 22 5.86 -7.70 -1.66
C MET A 22 6.28 -8.23 -0.27
N LEU A 23 5.47 -9.10 0.34
CA LEU A 23 5.79 -9.71 1.64
C LEU A 23 7.03 -10.61 1.56
N SER A 24 7.21 -11.39 0.48
CA SER A 24 8.43 -12.16 0.26
C SER A 24 9.67 -11.28 0.17
N GLU A 25 9.57 -10.09 -0.44
CA GLU A 25 10.67 -9.12 -0.44
C GLU A 25 10.93 -8.51 0.94
N ALA A 26 9.89 -8.27 1.73
CA ALA A 26 10.02 -7.81 3.11
C ALA A 26 10.83 -8.79 3.96
N HIS A 27 10.48 -10.08 3.92
CA HIS A 27 11.23 -11.13 4.61
C HIS A 27 12.69 -11.18 4.19
N ARG A 28 12.97 -11.15 2.87
CA ARG A 28 14.34 -11.11 2.36
C ARG A 28 15.14 -9.91 2.87
N ARG A 29 14.50 -8.75 3.05
CA ARG A 29 15.13 -7.53 3.58
C ARG A 29 15.37 -7.64 5.08
N LEU A 30 14.40 -8.16 5.82
CA LEU A 30 14.49 -8.39 7.25
C LEU A 30 15.63 -9.39 7.58
N GLU A 31 15.73 -10.50 6.84
CA GLU A 31 16.82 -11.48 6.94
C GLU A 31 18.22 -10.88 6.73
N ARG A 32 18.30 -9.77 5.97
CA ARG A 32 19.54 -9.01 5.75
C ARG A 32 19.76 -7.88 6.76
N GLY A 33 18.93 -7.80 7.80
CA GLY A 33 19.01 -6.79 8.85
C GLY A 33 18.46 -5.41 8.46
N THR A 34 17.64 -5.31 7.41
CA THR A 34 16.93 -4.05 7.11
C THR A 34 15.74 -3.93 8.05
N GLU A 35 15.56 -2.75 8.67
CA GLU A 35 14.33 -2.46 9.42
C GLU A 35 13.14 -2.31 8.47
N VAL A 36 12.15 -3.19 8.60
CA VAL A 36 10.95 -3.23 7.77
C VAL A 36 9.72 -3.22 8.66
N VAL A 37 8.76 -2.37 8.32
CA VAL A 37 7.46 -2.30 8.99
C VAL A 37 6.33 -2.47 7.97
N VAL A 38 5.27 -3.15 8.37
CA VAL A 38 4.00 -3.19 7.64
C VAL A 38 3.18 -1.97 8.05
N GLY A 39 3.06 -0.98 7.16
CA GLY A 39 2.18 0.16 7.36
C GLY A 39 0.73 -0.18 7.01
N PHE A 40 0.53 -0.83 5.86
CA PHE A 40 -0.78 -1.34 5.48
C PHE A 40 -0.64 -2.52 4.51
N VAL A 41 -1.31 -3.63 4.81
CA VAL A 41 -1.45 -4.78 3.90
C VAL A 41 -2.88 -5.28 3.95
N GLU A 42 -3.47 -5.49 2.78
CA GLU A 42 -4.79 -6.10 2.65
C GLU A 42 -4.66 -7.55 2.19
N HIS A 43 -5.06 -8.50 3.05
CA HIS A 43 -4.91 -9.93 2.79
C HIS A 43 -6.14 -10.55 2.13
N HIS A 44 -7.29 -9.86 2.10
CA HIS A 44 -8.52 -10.35 1.43
C HIS A 44 -8.88 -11.79 1.84
N ASP A 45 -8.78 -12.11 3.13
CA ASP A 45 -9.03 -13.44 3.73
C ASP A 45 -8.20 -14.59 3.10
N ARG A 46 -7.04 -14.29 2.50
CA ARG A 46 -6.16 -15.29 1.91
C ARG A 46 -5.21 -15.85 2.99
N PRO A 47 -5.36 -17.12 3.41
CA PRO A 47 -4.60 -17.66 4.55
C PRO A 47 -3.08 -17.65 4.33
N ARG A 48 -2.64 -17.86 3.08
CA ARG A 48 -1.21 -17.82 2.74
C ARG A 48 -0.60 -16.42 2.86
N THR A 49 -1.38 -15.37 2.69
CA THR A 49 -0.92 -13.98 2.83
C THR A 49 -0.86 -13.58 4.30
N GLU A 50 -1.83 -14.02 5.10
CA GLU A 50 -1.82 -13.82 6.56
C GLU A 50 -0.60 -14.46 7.22
N VAL A 51 -0.28 -15.71 6.87
CA VAL A 51 0.94 -16.38 7.37
C VAL A 51 2.21 -15.60 7.03
N MET A 52 2.25 -14.92 5.87
CA MET A 52 3.42 -14.12 5.47
C MET A 52 3.55 -12.81 6.25
N LEU A 53 2.53 -12.37 6.99
CA LEU A 53 2.66 -11.24 7.92
C LEU A 53 3.35 -11.64 9.23
N HIS A 54 3.36 -12.93 9.57
CA HIS A 54 4.02 -13.40 10.79
C HIS A 54 5.51 -13.10 10.75
N GLY A 55 6.03 -12.54 11.84
CA GLY A 55 7.44 -12.14 11.95
C GLY A 55 7.75 -10.76 11.36
N LEU A 56 6.77 -10.06 10.78
CA LEU A 56 6.89 -8.67 10.39
C LEU A 56 6.26 -7.76 11.45
N GLU A 57 6.98 -6.72 11.87
CA GLU A 57 6.42 -5.66 12.71
C GLU A 57 5.29 -4.96 11.92
N THR A 58 4.12 -4.80 12.54
CA THR A 58 2.94 -4.20 11.90
C THR A 58 2.45 -3.03 12.72
N VAL A 59 2.30 -1.87 12.06
CA VAL A 59 1.69 -0.68 12.66
C VAL A 59 0.17 -0.91 12.74
N PRO A 60 -0.46 -0.69 13.91
CA PRO A 60 -1.91 -0.79 14.03
C PRO A 60 -2.62 0.13 13.04
N ARG A 61 -3.71 -0.35 12.45
CA ARG A 61 -4.52 0.46 11.54
C ARG A 61 -5.27 1.54 12.32
N HIS A 62 -5.45 2.71 11.69
CA HIS A 62 -6.28 3.77 12.23
C HIS A 62 -7.75 3.49 11.93
N GLU A 63 -8.60 3.51 12.96
CA GLU A 63 -10.05 3.31 12.82
C GLU A 63 -10.77 4.65 12.61
N LEU A 64 -11.70 4.67 11.65
CA LEU A 64 -12.47 5.85 11.26
C LEU A 64 -13.94 5.48 11.11
N GLU A 65 -14.85 6.34 11.56
CA GLU A 65 -16.28 6.18 11.31
C GLU A 65 -16.72 7.06 10.14
N TYR A 66 -17.35 6.46 9.13
CA TYR A 66 -17.93 7.20 8.02
C TYR A 66 -19.33 6.67 7.70
N ARG A 67 -20.32 7.57 7.70
CA ARG A 67 -21.75 7.24 7.46
C ARG A 67 -22.27 6.10 8.35
N GLY A 68 -21.85 6.06 9.62
CA GLY A 68 -22.29 5.05 10.58
C GLY A 68 -21.65 3.66 10.40
N THR A 69 -20.59 3.55 9.59
CA THR A 69 -19.80 2.33 9.39
C THR A 69 -18.35 2.59 9.78
N ALA A 70 -17.75 1.66 10.53
CA ALA A 70 -16.34 1.71 10.88
C ALA A 70 -15.48 1.20 9.72
N PHE A 71 -14.40 1.91 9.42
CA PHE A 71 -13.40 1.57 8.43
C PHE A 71 -12.01 1.61 9.07
N THR A 72 -11.04 0.97 8.40
CA THR A 72 -9.63 1.02 8.82
C THR A 72 -8.77 1.57 7.70
N GLU A 73 -7.77 2.38 8.05
CA GLU A 73 -6.78 2.94 7.14
C GLU A 73 -5.37 2.80 7.69
N MET A 74 -4.38 3.08 6.84
CA MET A 74 -2.99 3.22 7.31
C MET A 74 -2.89 4.38 8.30
N ASP A 75 -2.22 4.15 9.42
CA ASP A 75 -1.83 5.23 10.34
C ASP A 75 -0.51 5.85 9.85
N VAL A 76 -0.63 6.91 9.05
CA VAL A 76 0.53 7.61 8.46
C VAL A 76 1.44 8.20 9.53
N ASP A 77 0.85 8.78 10.59
CA ASP A 77 1.59 9.43 11.65
C ASP A 77 2.39 8.41 12.48
N ALA A 78 1.79 7.26 12.79
CA ALA A 78 2.50 6.18 13.49
C ALA A 78 3.66 5.60 12.66
N VAL A 79 3.50 5.48 11.33
CA VAL A 79 4.61 5.03 10.46
C VAL A 79 5.73 6.07 10.40
N LEU A 80 5.38 7.37 10.32
CA LEU A 80 6.35 8.46 10.34
C LEU A 80 7.11 8.54 11.67
N GLU A 81 6.41 8.39 12.79
CA GLU A 81 7.01 8.37 14.13
C GLU A 81 7.92 7.16 14.32
N ARG A 82 7.50 5.98 13.82
CA ARG A 82 8.31 4.76 13.85
C ARG A 82 9.58 4.85 12.98
N ALA A 83 9.56 5.70 11.95
CA ALA A 83 10.66 6.01 11.04
C ALA A 83 11.48 4.79 10.57
N PRO A 84 10.85 3.73 10.03
CA PRO A 84 11.57 2.53 9.58
C PRO A 84 12.42 2.84 8.35
N ALA A 85 13.42 1.98 8.06
CA ALA A 85 14.13 2.07 6.79
C ALA A 85 13.22 1.77 5.59
N VAL A 86 12.26 0.84 5.75
CA VAL A 86 11.30 0.45 4.72
C VAL A 86 9.89 0.26 5.30
N ALA A 87 8.87 0.82 4.65
CA ALA A 87 7.46 0.56 4.92
C ALA A 87 6.79 -0.23 3.78
N LEU A 88 5.96 -1.21 4.12
CA LEU A 88 5.07 -1.90 3.18
C LEU A 88 3.71 -1.22 3.18
N VAL A 89 3.23 -0.82 1.99
CA VAL A 89 1.95 -0.13 1.81
C VAL A 89 1.23 -0.69 0.59
N ASP A 90 0.25 -1.58 0.80
CA ASP A 90 -0.51 -2.20 -0.28
C ASP A 90 -1.56 -1.26 -0.89
N GLU A 91 -2.01 -1.60 -2.09
CA GLU A 91 -3.10 -0.92 -2.83
C GLU A 91 -2.84 0.58 -3.05
N LEU A 92 -1.76 0.92 -3.78
CA LEU A 92 -1.34 2.30 -4.04
C LEU A 92 -2.44 3.21 -4.62
N ALA A 93 -3.36 2.63 -5.39
CA ALA A 93 -4.47 3.32 -6.04
C ALA A 93 -5.64 3.65 -5.11
N HIS A 94 -5.66 3.10 -3.90
CA HIS A 94 -6.77 3.21 -2.95
C HIS A 94 -7.18 4.67 -2.69
N THR A 95 -8.49 4.88 -2.63
CA THR A 95 -9.09 6.14 -2.17
C THR A 95 -9.33 6.04 -0.68
N ASN A 96 -8.61 6.87 0.07
CA ASN A 96 -8.72 6.85 1.52
C ASN A 96 -10.15 7.24 1.96
N VAL A 97 -10.58 6.67 3.07
CA VAL A 97 -11.89 6.97 3.67
C VAL A 97 -12.01 8.47 3.99
N PRO A 98 -13.16 9.12 3.72
CA PRO A 98 -13.35 10.52 4.09
C PRO A 98 -13.12 10.77 5.59
N GLY A 99 -12.30 11.76 5.91
CA GLY A 99 -11.80 12.00 7.27
C GLY A 99 -10.33 11.58 7.47
N SER A 100 -9.76 10.80 6.54
CA SER A 100 -8.32 10.55 6.48
C SER A 100 -7.52 11.81 6.16
N ARG A 101 -6.24 11.80 6.56
CA ARG A 101 -5.26 12.87 6.33
C ARG A 101 -5.15 13.28 4.86
N ASN A 102 -5.02 12.29 3.98
CA ASN A 102 -4.99 12.48 2.52
C ASN A 102 -6.16 11.77 1.87
N ALA A 103 -6.52 12.21 0.65
CA ALA A 103 -7.61 11.62 -0.12
C ALA A 103 -7.20 10.31 -0.83
N LYS A 104 -5.91 10.11 -1.11
CA LYS A 104 -5.40 8.95 -1.86
C LYS A 104 -4.20 8.33 -1.15
N ARG A 105 -4.10 7.00 -1.15
CA ARG A 105 -2.99 6.28 -0.52
C ARG A 105 -1.63 6.61 -1.12
N TRP A 106 -1.56 6.89 -2.42
CA TRP A 106 -0.30 7.36 -3.03
C TRP A 106 0.20 8.68 -2.43
N GLN A 107 -0.68 9.53 -1.90
CA GLN A 107 -0.29 10.77 -1.22
C GLN A 107 0.31 10.46 0.16
N ASP A 108 -0.21 9.46 0.87
CA ASP A 108 0.40 8.97 2.11
C ASP A 108 1.81 8.42 1.83
N VAL A 109 1.94 7.61 0.78
CA VAL A 109 3.24 7.09 0.32
C VAL A 109 4.19 8.23 -0.03
N GLU A 110 3.73 9.28 -0.69
CA GLU A 110 4.52 10.48 -0.97
C GLU A 110 5.06 11.15 0.30
N GLU A 111 4.27 11.20 1.38
CA GLU A 111 4.74 11.73 2.67
C GLU A 111 5.84 10.86 3.29
N LEU A 112 5.66 9.54 3.29
CA LEU A 112 6.68 8.59 3.78
C LEU A 112 8.00 8.74 3.00
N LEU A 113 7.91 8.82 1.67
CA LEU A 113 9.08 9.01 0.80
C LEU A 113 9.77 10.36 1.07
N ARG A 114 9.01 11.44 1.30
CA ARG A 114 9.59 12.76 1.66
C ARG A 114 10.30 12.73 3.00
N ALA A 115 9.82 11.92 3.95
CA ALA A 115 10.49 11.69 5.23
C ALA A 115 11.76 10.82 5.12
N GLY A 116 12.04 10.26 3.94
CA GLY A 116 13.23 9.43 3.70
C GLY A 116 13.00 7.92 3.91
N ILE A 117 11.75 7.50 4.12
CA ILE A 117 11.36 6.09 4.28
C ILE A 117 11.20 5.48 2.89
N ASP A 118 11.89 4.37 2.60
CA ASP A 118 11.64 3.60 1.38
C ASP A 118 10.25 2.93 1.47
N VAL A 119 9.50 2.91 0.37
CA VAL A 119 8.18 2.27 0.33
C VAL A 119 8.15 1.15 -0.70
N ILE A 120 7.65 -0.01 -0.30
CA ILE A 120 7.28 -1.08 -1.22
C ILE A 120 5.76 -1.15 -1.27
N SER A 121 5.20 -1.08 -2.47
CA SER A 121 3.76 -1.00 -2.68
C SER A 121 3.29 -1.93 -3.80
N THR A 122 1.98 -2.08 -3.95
CA THR A 122 1.39 -2.82 -5.06
C THR A 122 0.29 -2.03 -5.77
N VAL A 123 0.15 -2.28 -7.07
CA VAL A 123 -0.89 -1.65 -7.89
C VAL A 123 -1.27 -2.58 -9.04
N ASN A 124 -2.53 -2.56 -9.47
CA ASN A 124 -2.92 -3.16 -10.75
C ASN A 124 -2.76 -2.16 -11.87
N ILE A 125 -2.36 -2.63 -13.05
CA ILE A 125 -2.16 -1.80 -14.25
C ILE A 125 -3.39 -1.00 -14.64
N GLN A 126 -4.60 -1.53 -14.36
CA GLN A 126 -5.86 -0.85 -14.64
C GLN A 126 -6.03 0.48 -13.90
N HIS A 127 -5.29 0.71 -12.80
CA HIS A 127 -5.39 1.93 -12.00
C HIS A 127 -4.41 3.02 -12.44
N LEU A 128 -3.57 2.79 -13.46
CA LEU A 128 -2.71 3.85 -13.98
C LEU A 128 -3.57 4.84 -14.77
N GLU A 129 -3.52 6.12 -14.40
CA GLU A 129 -4.35 7.17 -15.02
C GLU A 129 -4.13 7.23 -16.54
N SER A 130 -2.87 7.09 -16.97
CA SER A 130 -2.49 7.05 -18.39
C SER A 130 -3.11 5.91 -19.20
N LEU A 131 -3.64 4.86 -18.55
CA LEU A 131 -4.27 3.71 -19.19
C LEU A 131 -5.80 3.71 -19.06
N GLY A 132 -6.38 4.74 -18.42
CA GLY A 132 -7.81 4.81 -18.11
C GLY A 132 -8.71 4.61 -19.33
N ASP A 133 -8.48 5.37 -20.41
CA ASP A 133 -9.30 5.31 -21.63
C ASP A 133 -9.21 3.94 -22.32
N VAL A 134 -8.01 3.35 -22.34
CA VAL A 134 -7.78 2.02 -22.94
C VAL A 134 -8.51 0.95 -22.13
N VAL A 135 -8.38 0.98 -20.80
CA VAL A 135 -9.07 0.03 -19.91
C VAL A 135 -10.58 0.15 -20.03
N GLU A 136 -11.13 1.36 -20.05
CA GLU A 136 -12.57 1.61 -20.22
C GLU A 136 -13.07 1.10 -21.57
N SER A 137 -12.31 1.34 -22.65
CA SER A 137 -12.69 0.87 -24.00
C SER A 137 -12.76 -0.66 -24.11
N ILE A 138 -11.91 -1.39 -23.36
CA ILE A 138 -11.84 -2.85 -23.39
C ILE A 138 -12.86 -3.48 -22.44
N THR A 139 -13.01 -2.93 -21.23
CA THR A 139 -13.79 -3.54 -20.15
C THR A 139 -15.21 -2.97 -20.03
N GLY A 140 -15.46 -1.79 -20.61
CA GLY A 140 -16.69 -1.03 -20.42
C GLY A 140 -16.81 -0.37 -19.03
N VAL A 141 -15.76 -0.46 -18.19
CA VAL A 141 -15.78 0.03 -16.80
C VAL A 141 -14.73 1.11 -16.59
N ARG A 142 -15.18 2.31 -16.23
CA ARG A 142 -14.31 3.42 -15.86
C ARG A 142 -13.74 3.23 -14.45
N GLN A 143 -12.42 3.27 -14.35
CA GLN A 143 -11.71 3.19 -13.07
C GLN A 143 -11.81 4.54 -12.35
N ARG A 144 -12.27 4.53 -11.10
CA ARG A 144 -12.36 5.73 -10.23
C ARG A 144 -11.16 5.89 -9.32
N GLU A 145 -10.48 4.78 -9.05
CA GLU A 145 -9.30 4.73 -8.22
C GLU A 145 -8.07 4.68 -9.12
N THR A 146 -7.33 5.78 -9.16
CA THR A 146 -6.17 5.91 -10.04
C THR A 146 -4.92 6.40 -9.31
N VAL A 147 -3.78 6.08 -9.89
CA VAL A 147 -2.45 6.63 -9.58
C VAL A 147 -1.96 7.41 -10.81
N PRO A 148 -1.46 8.66 -10.64
CA PRO A 148 -0.90 9.46 -11.72
C PRO A 148 0.30 8.81 -12.43
#